data_AF-A0A346JXP0-F1
#
_entry.id   AF-A0A346JXP0-F1
#
_cell.length_a   1.000
_cell.length_b   1.000
_cell.length_c   1.000
_cell.angle_alpha   90.00
_cell.angle_beta   90.00
_cell.angle_gamma   90.00
#
_symmetry.space_group_name_H-M   'P 1'
#
loop_
_entity.id
_entity.type
_entity.pdbx_description
1 polymer ?
#
loop_
_entity_poly.entity_id
_entity_poly.type
_entity_poly.pdbx_seq_one_letter_code
_entity_poly.pdbx_strand_id
1 'polypeptide(L)' 'MGYESEAKNETGTNKVENAIALGNKAKAKYNNSIAVGYSSETTRENEVSFGREGTERYIANVKAAEKDTDAVNKK' A
#
# COMPACT_ATOMS: atom_id res chain seq x y z
N MET A 1 -10.35 -18.49 -11.43
CA MET A 1 -10.79 -17.15 -10.98
C MET A 1 -9.55 -16.39 -10.53
N GLY A 2 -9.24 -15.28 -11.21
CA GLY A 2 -7.91 -14.68 -11.31
C GLY A 2 -7.30 -14.26 -9.97
N TYR A 3 -5.99 -14.49 -9.85
CA TYR A 3 -5.19 -14.04 -8.73
C TYR A 3 -4.51 -12.70 -9.05
N GLU A 4 -5.27 -11.67 -9.41
CA GLU A 4 -4.70 -10.40 -9.86
C GLU A 4 -4.55 -9.36 -8.74
N SER A 5 -3.55 -8.50 -8.89
CA SER A 5 -3.36 -7.27 -8.12
C SER A 5 -3.97 -6.11 -8.90
N GLU A 6 -4.70 -5.23 -8.24
CA GLU A 6 -5.44 -4.13 -8.89
C GLU A 6 -4.83 -2.76 -8.51
N ALA A 7 -4.14 -2.15 -9.47
CA ALA A 7 -3.93 -0.70 -9.48
C ALA A 7 -4.96 -0.11 -10.47
N LYS A 8 -6.04 0.48 -9.94
CA LYS A 8 -7.20 0.85 -10.75
C LYS A 8 -6.94 2.07 -11.64
N ASN A 9 -6.56 1.84 -12.90
CA ASN A 9 -6.72 2.85 -13.95
C ASN A 9 -8.11 2.64 -14.59
N GLU A 10 -9.17 3.19 -13.98
CA GLU A 10 -10.51 3.08 -14.55
C GLU A 10 -10.64 3.98 -15.78
N THR A 11 -11.17 3.44 -16.88
CA THR A 11 -11.42 4.15 -18.16
C THR A 11 -12.49 5.25 -18.09
N GLY A 12 -12.93 5.64 -16.89
CA GLY A 12 -13.92 6.68 -16.64
C GLY A 12 -13.47 7.65 -15.56
N THR A 13 -13.23 8.90 -15.94
CA THR A 13 -13.16 10.18 -15.18
C THR A 13 -12.36 10.29 -13.86
N ASN A 14 -12.05 9.22 -13.13
CA ASN A 14 -11.21 9.21 -11.91
C ASN A 14 -10.07 8.20 -12.07
N LYS A 15 -9.13 8.54 -12.94
CA LYS A 15 -7.91 7.77 -13.13
C LYS A 15 -7.08 7.80 -11.84
N VAL A 16 -6.78 6.64 -11.27
CA VAL A 16 -5.78 6.54 -10.21
C VAL A 16 -4.41 6.58 -10.86
N GLU A 17 -3.66 7.65 -10.61
CA GLU A 17 -2.33 7.88 -11.17
C GLU A 17 -1.23 7.42 -10.22
N ASN A 18 -0.14 6.89 -10.79
CA ASN A 18 1.08 6.53 -10.06
C ASN A 18 0.87 5.52 -8.91
N ALA A 19 -0.12 4.64 -9.05
CA ALA A 19 -0.41 3.61 -8.06
C ALA A 19 0.29 2.28 -8.36
N ILE A 20 0.74 1.59 -7.31
CA ILE A 20 1.38 0.27 -7.41
C ILE A 20 0.63 -0.73 -6.53
N ALA A 21 0.15 -1.81 -7.12
CA ALA A 21 -0.41 -2.94 -6.38
C ALA A 21 0.54 -4.13 -6.49
N LEU A 22 1.19 -4.48 -5.37
CA LEU A 22 2.16 -5.57 -5.30
C LEU A 22 1.60 -6.72 -4.46
N GLY A 23 1.15 -7.77 -5.12
CA GLY A 23 0.69 -9.00 -4.47
C GLY A 23 -0.76 -9.35 -4.76
N ASN A 24 -1.10 -10.63 -4.65
CA ASN A 24 -2.41 -11.12 -5.04
C ASN A 24 -3.55 -10.40 -4.29
N LYS A 25 -4.56 -9.91 -5.01
CA LYS A 25 -5.71 -9.14 -4.47
C LYS A 25 -5.32 -7.83 -3.77
N ALA A 26 -4.08 -7.35 -3.89
CA ALA A 26 -3.72 -6.01 -3.43
C ALA A 26 -4.50 -4.94 -4.21
N LYS A 27 -4.91 -3.87 -3.55
CA LYS A 27 -5.75 -2.80 -4.09
C LYS A 27 -5.16 -1.43 -3.77
N ALA A 28 -4.50 -0.81 -4.75
CA ALA A 28 -4.04 0.57 -4.64
C ALA A 28 -5.11 1.49 -5.26
N LYS A 29 -5.97 2.08 -4.42
CA LYS A 29 -7.20 2.78 -4.83
C LYS A 29 -7.05 4.29 -4.98
N TYR A 30 -5.91 4.85 -4.57
CA TYR A 30 -5.68 6.29 -4.45
C TYR A 30 -4.43 6.75 -5.20
N ASN A 31 -4.39 8.01 -5.61
CA ASN A 31 -3.26 8.56 -6.36
C ASN A 31 -1.96 8.45 -5.55
N ASN A 32 -0.86 8.17 -6.26
CA ASN A 32 0.48 8.07 -5.68
C ASN A 32 0.56 7.10 -4.48
N SER A 33 -0.24 6.01 -4.51
CA SER A 33 -0.33 5.05 -3.40
C SER A 33 0.20 3.67 -3.78
N ILE A 34 0.68 2.92 -2.79
CA ILE A 34 1.24 1.58 -2.97
C ILE A 34 0.53 0.61 -2.01
N ALA A 35 -0.05 -0.47 -2.53
CA ALA A 35 -0.57 -1.58 -1.73
C ALA A 35 0.42 -2.76 -1.79
N VAL A 36 1.02 -3.14 -0.66
CA VAL A 36 2.06 -4.18 -0.57
C VAL A 36 1.55 -5.40 0.20
N GLY A 37 1.44 -6.53 -0.48
CA GLY A 37 1.08 -7.83 0.07
C GLY A 37 -0.34 -8.30 -0.29
N TYR A 38 -0.61 -9.59 -0.05
CA TYR A 38 -1.89 -10.23 -0.31
C TYR A 38 -3.06 -9.46 0.32
N SER A 39 -4.07 -9.09 -0.48
CA SER A 39 -5.27 -8.39 -0.01
C SER A 39 -5.02 -7.04 0.71
N SER A 40 -3.84 -6.44 0.57
CA SER A 40 -3.58 -5.08 1.08
C SER A 40 -4.45 -4.04 0.37
N GLU A 41 -4.81 -2.98 1.08
CA GLU A 41 -5.67 -1.93 0.57
C GLU A 41 -5.18 -0.56 1.04
N THR A 42 -5.01 0.38 0.11
CA THR A 42 -4.77 1.79 0.47
C THR A 42 -6.10 2.48 0.77
N THR A 43 -6.04 3.47 1.67
CA THR A 43 -7.20 4.20 2.24
C THR A 43 -7.12 5.71 1.97
N ARG A 44 -6.00 6.20 1.44
CA ARG A 44 -5.77 7.61 1.09
C ARG A 44 -4.64 7.78 0.07
N GLU A 45 -4.55 8.98 -0.51
CA GLU A 45 -3.47 9.36 -1.43
C GLU A 45 -2.10 9.43 -0.73
N ASN A 46 -1.01 9.24 -1.48
CA ASN A 46 0.36 9.28 -0.97
C ASN A 46 0.67 8.24 0.14
N GLU A 47 -0.06 7.14 0.18
CA GLU A 47 0.07 6.10 1.20
C GLU A 47 0.76 4.84 0.68
N VAL A 48 1.60 4.23 1.52
CA VAL A 48 2.03 2.84 1.36
C VAL A 48 1.30 1.99 2.40
N SER A 49 0.38 1.14 1.95
CA SER A 49 -0.35 0.21 2.82
C SER A 49 0.29 -1.17 2.80
N PHE A 50 0.57 -1.70 3.98
CA PHE A 50 1.11 -3.05 4.18
C PHE A 50 0.04 -4.06 4.62
N GLY A 51 -1.24 -3.74 4.46
CA GLY A 51 -2.34 -4.59 4.89
C GLY A 51 -3.68 -3.92 4.68
N ARG A 52 -4.64 -4.25 5.54
CA ARG A 52 -5.91 -3.55 5.70
C ARG A 52 -6.35 -3.73 7.14
N GLU A 53 -7.37 -3.01 7.56
CA GLU A 53 -7.94 -3.11 8.91
C GLU A 53 -8.16 -4.58 9.32
N GLY A 54 -7.59 -4.95 10.47
CA GLY A 54 -7.68 -6.29 11.06
C GLY A 54 -6.77 -7.36 10.43
N THR A 55 -6.01 -7.01 9.39
CA THR A 55 -4.99 -7.88 8.78
C THR A 55 -3.73 -7.08 8.45
N GLU A 56 -3.27 -6.26 9.39
CA GLU A 56 -2.02 -5.52 9.30
C GLU A 56 -0.82 -6.46 9.32
N ARG A 57 0.30 -6.01 8.77
CA ARG A 57 1.56 -6.76 8.77
C ARG A 57 2.57 -6.11 9.69
N TYR A 58 3.41 -6.96 10.29
CA TYR A 58 4.63 -6.49 10.92
C TYR A 58 5.62 -5.97 9.86
N ILE A 59 6.23 -4.83 10.15
CA ILE A 59 7.39 -4.32 9.43
C ILE A 59 8.60 -4.56 10.34
N ALA A 60 9.37 -5.60 10.05
CA ALA A 60 10.49 -6.04 10.86
C ALA A 60 11.83 -5.50 10.35
N ASN A 61 12.85 -5.53 11.21
CA ASN A 61 14.23 -5.11 10.88
C ASN A 61 14.34 -3.63 10.43
N VAL A 62 13.49 -2.77 11.00
CA VAL A 62 13.56 -1.32 10.80
C VAL A 62 14.72 -0.77 11.64
N LYS A 63 15.68 -0.12 11.00
CA LYS A 63 16.81 0.55 11.68
C LYS A 63 16.29 1.69 12.56
N ALA A 64 17.02 2.03 13.62
CA ALA A 64 16.73 3.22 14.41
C ALA A 64 16.74 4.48 13.52
N ALA A 65 15.75 5.36 13.75
CA ALA A 65 15.58 6.63 13.05
C ALA A 65 16.74 7.60 13.33
N GLU A 66 17.15 8.36 12.31
CA GLU A 66 18.17 9.42 12.39
C GLU A 66 17.63 10.80 11.94
N LYS A 67 16.60 10.83 11.07
CA LYS A 67 15.96 12.05 10.55
C LYS A 67 14.51 12.18 11.01
N ASP A 68 13.96 13.39 10.91
CA ASP A 68 12.59 13.73 11.33
C ASP A 68 11.48 12.89 10.64
N THR A 69 11.75 12.37 9.44
CA THR A 69 10.77 11.59 8.66
C THR A 69 11.08 10.09 8.60
N ASP A 70 12.03 9.61 9.41
CA ASP A 70 12.32 8.17 9.50
C ASP A 70 11.28 7.45 10.36
N ALA A 71 11.00 6.19 10.03
CA ALA A 71 10.15 5.34 10.87
C ALA A 71 10.87 4.97 12.18
N VAL A 72 10.14 4.98 13.30
CA VAL A 72 10.65 4.58 14.63
C VAL A 72 10.31 3.11 14.91
N ASN A 73 11.25 2.35 15.48
CA ASN A 73 11.07 0.94 15.85
C ASN A 73 10.74 0.76 17.35
N LYS A 74 10.30 -0.44 17.73
CA LYS A 74 10.23 -0.85 19.15
C LYS A 74 11.65 -1.13 19.65
N LYS A 75 11.93 -0.72 20.89
CA LYS A 75 13.15 -1.06 21.63
C LYS A 75 12.98 -2.37 22.38
#